data_AF-A0A9P6SMH4-F1
#
_entry.id   AF-A0A9P6SMH4-F1
#
_cell.length_a   1.000
_cell.length_b   1.000
_cell.length_c   1.000
_cell.angle_alpha   90.00
_cell.angle_beta   90.00
_cell.angle_gamma   90.00
#
_symmetry.space_group_name_H-M   'P 1'
#
loop_
_entity.id
_entity.type
_entity.pdbx_description
1 polymer ?
#
loop_
_entity_poly.entity_id
_entity_poly.type
_entity_poly.pdbx_seq_one_letter_code
_entity_poly.pdbx_strand_id
1 'polypeptide(L)'
;MSRDSSQNSSLDLPICTLEDRSKAAQCTSDLPVTTVDVVDGRLYLQIHGQVNDTVLRAGMFNQELFPPDYIVRMIETTLTTGKLNENFQQIRQQLHQQGQQLHQQGQQLHQWEQRIFNHFENRFQAMMTQNYELHEYPIPRLFIVLPKSTRRRDMITRPLTKQFRLYFLCDCGEHTIRTGRVNLPHTIHLAKHEGYDLDRPDEFFERYGPYVLTFMKFVKYGMTAAGIIVPPLAHIKIVEGLDAIEKSLKMTSELFGSLSDETINYIQDLQGTRDDVYTTGGPMKLEEIERLEGADLRQLQSYLTVKDKNRELGALNRVFTREGHVKWVCIDHLDQFDHCNENHRKALLKRLRGVIAANKGRFYPKIGAVYIPLGSATVADQFYEILVKAPGVHTLCIMLEWDATLDDLRILASAVDKANITRLTIYGQHFKGPVRDMLNSHRRYKPILDMMANERIESMSLLNFDNLFQKMDISSMRMASRLQHLNLHSESCPYTRQFKSALTKLLEHCPSLVELEIEAESLNEAFEDLILEIPIPPCLEKLTLLKDDDNVEVRISPDKKHS
;
A
#
# COMPACT_ATOMS: atom_id res chain seq x y z
N MET A 1 33.99 32.96 22.71
CA MET A 1 33.44 32.53 24.02
C MET A 1 32.90 31.13 23.80
N SER A 2 33.35 30.04 24.42
CA SER A 2 34.42 29.78 25.37
C SER A 2 34.97 28.39 25.07
N ARG A 3 36.25 28.18 25.37
CA ARG A 3 36.91 26.86 25.41
C ARG A 3 36.31 26.03 26.54
N ASP A 4 36.33 24.71 26.43
CA ASP A 4 36.86 23.92 27.53
C ASP A 4 37.40 22.55 27.10
N SER A 5 38.47 22.20 27.79
CA SER A 5 39.42 21.12 27.59
C SER A 5 39.27 20.09 28.71
N SER A 6 39.28 18.79 28.39
CA SER A 6 39.39 17.71 29.39
C SER A 6 40.83 17.18 29.44
N GLN A 7 41.52 17.49 30.54
CA GLN A 7 42.79 16.91 30.95
C GLN A 7 42.57 15.67 31.83
N ASN A 8 43.44 14.67 31.65
CA ASN A 8 43.68 13.57 32.58
C ASN A 8 44.36 14.09 33.86
N SER A 9 43.95 13.59 35.03
CA SER A 9 44.77 13.64 36.24
C SER A 9 44.57 12.38 37.10
N SER A 10 45.69 11.73 37.40
CA SER A 10 45.87 10.77 38.49
C SER A 10 46.14 11.53 39.79
N LEU A 11 45.75 10.99 40.94
CA LEU A 11 46.55 11.00 42.18
C LEU A 11 45.85 10.20 43.30
N ASP A 12 46.58 9.19 43.78
CA ASP A 12 46.85 8.73 45.15
C ASP A 12 45.82 8.86 46.28
N LEU A 13 45.79 7.82 47.13
CA LEU A 13 45.68 7.84 48.61
C LEU A 13 45.88 6.38 49.14
N PRO A 14 46.16 6.11 50.44
CA PRO A 14 47.33 6.48 51.23
C PRO A 14 47.98 5.26 51.96
N ILE A 15 49.14 5.51 52.57
CA ILE A 15 49.94 4.59 53.39
C ILE A 15 49.37 4.50 54.82
N CYS A 16 49.28 3.28 55.38
CA CYS A 16 49.10 3.04 56.82
C CYS A 16 50.13 2.03 57.35
N THR A 17 50.76 2.38 58.47
CA THR A 17 51.81 1.65 59.20
C THR A 17 51.27 0.66 60.22
N LEU A 18 52.00 -0.45 60.46
CA LEU A 18 51.72 -1.50 61.43
C LEU A 18 52.27 -1.17 62.83
N GLU A 19 51.39 -1.08 63.83
CA GLU A 19 51.67 -1.44 65.22
C GLU A 19 50.43 -2.18 65.78
N ASP A 20 50.42 -3.52 65.69
CA ASP A 20 50.06 -4.41 66.81
C ASP A 20 50.09 -5.90 66.40
N ARG A 21 50.89 -6.68 67.14
CA ARG A 21 51.28 -8.07 66.85
C ARG A 21 50.24 -9.13 67.24
N SER A 22 48.98 -8.78 67.52
CA SER A 22 47.96 -9.74 67.97
C SER A 22 47.02 -10.25 66.87
N LYS A 23 47.17 -9.82 65.60
CA LYS A 23 46.36 -10.30 64.46
C LYS A 23 47.09 -11.18 63.44
N ALA A 24 48.36 -11.51 63.66
CA ALA A 24 49.16 -12.32 62.72
C ALA A 24 48.76 -13.81 62.66
N ALA A 25 47.90 -14.30 63.56
CA ALA A 25 47.45 -15.69 63.56
C ALA A 25 46.25 -15.97 62.62
N GLN A 26 45.81 -14.98 61.83
CA GLN A 26 44.64 -15.12 60.94
C GLN A 26 44.91 -14.79 59.47
N CYS A 27 46.18 -14.65 59.06
CA CYS A 27 46.60 -14.29 57.69
C CYS A 27 47.49 -15.33 56.98
N THR A 28 47.45 -16.60 57.36
CA THR A 28 48.25 -17.66 56.71
C THR A 28 47.43 -18.77 56.03
N SER A 29 46.11 -18.63 55.87
CA SER A 29 45.28 -19.63 55.19
C SER A 29 45.31 -19.59 53.66
N ASP A 30 45.82 -18.52 53.04
CA ASP A 30 45.63 -18.29 51.59
C ASP A 30 46.92 -17.95 50.82
N LEU A 31 48.07 -18.47 51.24
CA LEU A 31 49.29 -18.38 50.43
C LEU A 31 49.51 -19.69 49.64
N PRO A 32 49.50 -19.66 48.30
CA PRO A 32 49.77 -20.84 47.49
C PRO A 32 51.24 -21.25 47.66
N VAL A 33 51.48 -22.33 48.40
CA VAL A 33 52.78 -23.02 48.36
C VAL A 33 52.88 -23.68 46.99
N THR A 34 53.80 -23.20 46.16
CA THR A 34 53.97 -23.69 44.78
C THR A 34 54.91 -24.89 44.70
N THR A 35 55.94 -24.96 45.55
CA THR A 35 56.88 -26.09 45.58
C THR A 35 57.38 -26.36 47.00
N VAL A 36 57.49 -27.65 47.34
CA VAL A 36 58.09 -28.16 48.57
C VAL A 36 59.28 -29.01 48.18
N ASP A 37 60.46 -28.68 48.69
CA ASP A 37 61.69 -29.45 48.41
C ASP A 37 62.36 -29.91 49.71
N VAL A 38 62.97 -31.09 49.69
CA VAL A 38 63.67 -31.67 50.84
C VAL A 38 65.11 -31.93 50.48
N VAL A 39 66.02 -31.16 51.08
CA VAL A 39 67.47 -31.30 50.85
C VAL A 39 68.14 -31.49 52.20
N ASP A 40 68.91 -32.58 52.34
CA ASP A 40 69.63 -32.97 53.57
C ASP A 40 68.74 -33.01 54.82
N GLY A 41 67.54 -33.57 54.67
CA GLY A 41 66.60 -33.75 55.76
C GLY A 41 65.94 -32.46 56.25
N ARG A 42 66.02 -31.33 55.53
CA ARG A 42 65.31 -30.08 55.87
C ARG A 42 64.28 -29.75 54.81
N LEU A 43 63.10 -29.30 55.23
CA LEU A 43 61.98 -28.97 54.36
C LEU A 43 62.03 -27.49 53.95
N TYR A 44 62.07 -27.20 52.66
CA TYR A 44 62.08 -25.87 52.09
C TYR A 44 60.73 -25.60 51.40
N LEU A 45 60.05 -24.55 51.83
CA LEU A 45 58.77 -24.11 51.26
C LEU A 45 59.02 -22.88 50.40
N GLN A 46 58.78 -22.98 49.09
CA GLN A 46 58.85 -21.84 48.19
C GLN A 46 57.43 -21.37 47.86
N ILE A 47 57.06 -20.24 48.47
CA ILE A 47 55.77 -19.59 48.31
C ILE A 47 55.96 -18.47 47.28
N HIS A 48 55.40 -18.62 46.08
CA HIS A 48 55.30 -17.52 45.11
C HIS A 48 53.98 -16.77 45.30
N GLY A 49 54.03 -15.62 45.97
CA GLY A 49 52.95 -14.65 45.96
C GLY A 49 53.35 -13.41 45.17
N GLN A 50 52.59 -13.05 44.15
CA GLN A 50 52.67 -11.69 43.59
C GLN A 50 51.92 -10.75 44.53
N VAL A 51 52.66 -10.10 45.42
CA VAL A 51 52.21 -8.87 46.09
C VAL A 51 53.35 -7.87 45.89
N ASN A 52 53.01 -6.74 45.28
CA ASN A 52 53.89 -5.65 44.85
C ASN A 52 55.18 -5.51 45.68
N ASP A 53 56.33 -5.76 45.04
CA ASP A 53 57.70 -5.37 45.41
C ASP A 53 58.12 -5.45 46.89
N THR A 54 58.03 -6.63 47.50
CA THR A 54 58.97 -6.97 48.59
C THR A 54 59.24 -8.49 48.63
N VAL A 55 60.50 -8.89 48.40
CA VAL A 55 60.93 -10.28 48.55
C VAL A 55 60.93 -10.64 50.04
N LEU A 56 59.94 -11.41 50.50
CA LEU A 56 59.99 -12.04 51.82
C LEU A 56 60.97 -13.22 51.76
N ARG A 57 62.09 -13.08 52.48
CA ARG A 57 63.08 -14.14 52.71
C ARG A 57 62.42 -15.34 53.41
N ALA A 58 62.66 -16.53 52.86
CA ALA A 58 62.26 -17.81 53.44
C ALA A 58 62.67 -17.93 54.91
N GLY A 59 61.68 -18.09 55.79
CA GLY A 59 61.91 -18.50 57.17
C GLY A 59 62.21 -20.00 57.20
N MET A 60 63.39 -20.38 57.71
CA MET A 60 63.72 -21.76 58.00
C MET A 60 62.81 -22.28 59.13
N PHE A 61 61.96 -23.25 58.85
CA PHE A 61 61.27 -24.01 59.88
C PHE A 61 62.18 -25.17 60.33
N ASN A 62 62.64 -25.12 61.58
CA ASN A 62 63.30 -26.27 62.21
C ASN A 62 62.28 -27.40 62.41
N GLN A 63 62.66 -28.61 62.04
CA GLN A 63 61.84 -29.82 62.05
C GLN A 63 61.37 -30.29 63.43
N GLU A 64 61.80 -29.67 64.53
CA GLU A 64 61.53 -30.17 65.88
C GLU A 64 60.16 -29.78 66.45
N LEU A 65 59.33 -29.01 65.73
CA LEU A 65 58.11 -28.42 66.31
C LEU A 65 56.77 -28.87 65.70
N PHE A 66 56.77 -29.74 64.69
CA PHE A 66 55.53 -30.26 64.12
C PHE A 66 55.60 -31.79 63.93
N PRO A 67 54.64 -32.56 64.47
CA PRO A 67 54.56 -34.00 64.22
C PRO A 67 54.45 -34.26 62.71
N PRO A 68 55.09 -35.32 62.17
CA PRO A 68 55.04 -35.67 60.74
C PRO A 68 53.61 -35.70 60.18
N ASP A 69 52.65 -36.16 60.98
CA ASP A 69 51.24 -36.27 60.61
C ASP A 69 50.56 -34.91 60.32
N TYR A 70 51.06 -33.82 60.91
CA TYR A 70 50.50 -32.48 60.72
C TYR A 70 50.91 -31.88 59.37
N ILE A 71 52.15 -32.12 58.93
CA ILE A 71 52.66 -31.65 57.64
C ILE A 71 51.98 -32.40 56.48
N VAL A 72 51.78 -33.72 56.64
CA VAL A 72 51.07 -34.54 55.66
C VAL A 72 49.63 -34.07 55.48
N ARG A 73 48.90 -33.84 56.59
CA ARG A 73 47.52 -33.31 56.51
C ARG A 73 47.44 -31.94 55.87
N MET A 74 48.42 -31.06 56.11
CA MET A 74 48.45 -29.74 55.49
C MET A 74 48.65 -29.84 53.97
N ILE A 75 49.59 -30.68 53.52
CA ILE A 75 49.85 -30.93 52.09
C ILE A 75 48.64 -31.60 51.42
N GLU A 76 47.99 -32.57 52.08
CA GLU A 76 46.75 -33.18 51.59
C GLU A 76 45.61 -32.16 51.49
N THR A 77 45.50 -31.23 52.44
CA THR A 77 44.50 -30.15 52.41
C THR A 77 44.79 -29.15 51.29
N THR A 78 46.03 -28.73 51.09
CA THR A 78 46.41 -27.80 50.02
C THR A 78 46.24 -28.43 48.63
N LEU A 79 46.63 -29.70 48.46
CA LEU A 79 46.44 -30.45 47.21
C LEU A 79 44.97 -30.70 46.89
N THR A 80 44.14 -30.95 47.91
CA THR A 80 42.68 -31.06 47.71
C THR A 80 42.05 -29.71 47.38
N THR A 81 42.48 -28.60 47.97
CA THR A 81 42.01 -27.26 47.59
C THR A 81 42.43 -26.83 46.18
N GLY A 82 43.63 -27.21 45.72
CA GLY A 82 44.08 -26.95 44.34
C GLY A 82 43.21 -27.66 43.30
N LYS A 83 42.96 -28.95 43.49
CA LYS A 83 42.03 -29.73 42.63
C LYS A 83 40.60 -29.20 42.69
N LEU A 84 40.16 -28.72 43.86
CA LEU A 84 38.85 -28.10 44.01
C LEU A 84 38.74 -26.80 43.17
N ASN A 85 39.80 -25.98 43.17
CA ASN A 85 39.83 -24.71 42.43
C ASN A 85 39.86 -24.94 40.91
N GLU A 86 40.62 -25.93 40.43
CA GLU A 86 40.61 -26.36 39.03
C GLU A 86 39.20 -26.82 38.61
N ASN A 87 38.54 -27.64 39.43
CA ASN A 87 37.16 -28.07 39.18
C ASN A 87 36.19 -26.88 39.16
N PHE A 88 36.33 -25.92 40.08
CA PHE A 88 35.48 -24.72 40.08
C PHE A 88 35.71 -23.83 38.84
N GLN A 89 36.96 -23.70 38.37
CA GLN A 89 37.26 -22.96 37.14
C GLN A 89 36.68 -23.67 35.92
N GLN A 90 36.79 -25.00 35.83
CA GLN A 90 36.17 -25.78 34.77
C GLN A 90 34.64 -25.63 34.77
N ILE A 91 33.99 -25.71 35.94
CA ILE A 91 32.54 -25.51 36.07
C ILE A 91 32.13 -24.09 35.64
N ARG A 92 32.90 -23.06 36.03
CA ARG A 92 32.64 -21.68 35.61
C ARG A 92 32.77 -21.50 34.10
N GLN A 93 33.80 -22.09 33.49
CA GLN A 93 33.98 -22.07 32.03
C GLN A 93 32.83 -22.79 31.32
N GLN A 94 32.41 -23.96 31.83
CA GLN A 94 31.31 -24.72 31.26
C GLN A 94 29.97 -23.97 31.35
N LEU A 95 29.66 -23.35 32.51
CA LEU A 95 28.45 -22.52 32.66
C LEU A 95 28.49 -21.28 31.76
N HIS A 96 29.67 -20.66 31.59
CA HIS A 96 29.82 -19.52 30.69
C HIS A 96 29.60 -19.93 29.22
N GLN A 97 30.17 -21.05 28.79
CA GLN A 97 29.95 -21.60 27.45
C GLN A 97 28.48 -21.97 27.22
N GLN A 98 27.84 -22.61 28.19
CA GLN A 98 26.41 -22.92 28.12
C GLN A 98 25.54 -21.65 28.04
N GLY A 99 25.88 -20.62 28.80
CA GLY A 99 25.20 -19.32 28.75
C GLY A 99 25.36 -18.62 27.39
N GLN A 100 26.55 -18.66 26.80
CA GLN A 100 26.78 -18.12 25.45
C GLN A 100 26.00 -18.90 24.38
N GLN A 101 25.95 -20.22 24.49
CA GLN A 101 25.21 -21.07 23.55
C GLN A 101 23.70 -20.80 23.61
N LEU A 102 23.12 -20.68 24.81
CA LEU A 102 21.72 -20.30 24.98
C LEU A 102 21.42 -18.89 24.44
N HIS A 103 22.34 -17.94 24.64
CA HIS A 103 22.20 -16.59 24.11
C HIS A 103 22.21 -16.58 22.57
N GLN A 104 23.15 -17.31 21.95
CA GLN A 104 23.22 -17.45 20.49
C GLN A 104 21.97 -18.14 19.93
N GLN A 105 21.47 -19.19 20.60
CA GLN A 105 20.23 -19.86 20.21
C GLN A 105 19.02 -18.92 20.31
N GLY A 106 18.94 -18.11 21.37
CA GLY A 106 17.90 -17.09 21.53
C GLY A 106 17.93 -16.02 20.43
N GLN A 107 19.12 -15.55 20.04
CA GLN A 107 19.27 -14.59 18.93
C GLN A 107 18.86 -15.20 17.59
N GLN A 108 19.21 -16.46 17.33
CA GLN A 108 18.81 -17.16 16.11
C GLN A 108 17.30 -17.35 16.02
N LEU A 109 16.66 -17.73 17.12
CA LEU A 109 15.19 -17.83 17.20
C LEU A 109 14.52 -16.48 16.90
N HIS A 110 15.01 -15.40 17.51
CA HIS A 110 14.43 -14.08 17.27
C HIS A 110 14.60 -13.61 15.82
N GLN A 111 15.78 -13.82 15.21
CA GLN A 111 15.99 -13.50 13.81
C GLN A 111 15.10 -14.34 12.89
N TRP A 112 14.88 -15.61 13.23
CA TRP A 112 14.00 -16.50 12.48
C TRP A 112 12.55 -16.06 12.56
N GLU A 113 12.06 -15.66 13.74
CA GLU A 113 10.72 -15.09 13.93
C GLU A 113 10.53 -13.83 13.07
N GLN A 114 11.49 -12.90 13.08
CA GLN A 114 11.42 -11.69 12.27
C GLN A 114 11.40 -12.00 10.76
N ARG A 115 12.21 -12.95 10.29
CA ARG A 115 12.23 -13.34 8.87
C ARG A 115 10.89 -13.92 8.44
N ILE A 116 10.32 -14.78 9.28
CA ILE A 116 8.99 -15.36 9.04
C ILE A 116 7.93 -14.26 9.00
N PHE A 117 7.96 -13.33 9.96
CA PHE A 117 7.02 -12.22 10.01
C PHE A 117 7.11 -11.32 8.77
N ASN A 118 8.31 -10.89 8.39
CA ASN A 118 8.54 -10.04 7.21
C ASN A 118 8.09 -10.75 5.92
N HIS A 119 8.34 -12.06 5.83
CA HIS A 119 7.90 -12.86 4.69
C HIS A 119 6.38 -12.96 4.60
N PHE A 120 5.72 -13.14 5.74
CA PHE A 120 4.27 -13.10 5.87
C PHE A 120 3.72 -11.72 5.48
N GLU A 121 4.39 -10.64 5.86
CA GLU A 121 3.95 -9.27 5.59
C GLU A 121 4.00 -8.97 4.10
N ASN A 122 5.11 -9.27 3.45
CA ASN A 122 5.27 -9.10 2.00
C ASN A 122 4.21 -9.88 1.20
N ARG A 123 3.82 -11.07 1.69
CA ARG A 123 2.77 -11.88 1.05
C ARG A 123 1.39 -11.30 1.23
N PHE A 124 1.07 -10.90 2.46
CA PHE A 124 -0.19 -10.25 2.74
C PHE A 124 -0.31 -8.96 1.92
N GLN A 125 0.75 -8.18 1.83
CA GLN A 125 0.82 -7.03 0.94
C GLN A 125 0.51 -7.39 -0.50
N ALA A 126 1.21 -8.37 -1.07
CA ALA A 126 0.98 -8.78 -2.46
C ALA A 126 -0.48 -9.22 -2.70
N MET A 127 -1.09 -9.94 -1.74
CA MET A 127 -2.49 -10.36 -1.81
C MET A 127 -3.47 -9.18 -1.72
N MET A 128 -3.16 -8.16 -0.90
CA MET A 128 -4.04 -7.00 -0.72
C MET A 128 -3.89 -5.95 -1.83
N THR A 129 -2.68 -5.77 -2.36
CA THR A 129 -2.29 -4.81 -3.42
C THR A 129 -2.49 -5.32 -4.83
N GLN A 130 -2.92 -6.58 -4.99
CA GLN A 130 -3.39 -7.09 -6.27
C GLN A 130 -4.53 -6.22 -6.79
N ASN A 131 -4.16 -5.32 -7.70
CA ASN A 131 -5.02 -4.40 -8.41
C ASN A 131 -5.53 -5.13 -9.64
N TYR A 132 -6.79 -5.50 -9.61
CA TYR A 132 -7.41 -6.13 -10.76
C TYR A 132 -8.33 -5.16 -11.47
N GLU A 133 -8.39 -5.32 -12.79
CA GLU A 133 -9.27 -4.52 -13.63
C GLU A 133 -10.72 -4.70 -13.21
N LEU A 134 -11.45 -3.59 -13.24
CA LEU A 134 -12.80 -3.41 -12.69
C LEU A 134 -13.82 -4.49 -13.07
N HIS A 135 -13.62 -5.31 -14.10
CA HIS A 135 -14.67 -6.19 -14.63
C HIS A 135 -14.54 -7.66 -14.22
N GLU A 136 -13.42 -8.10 -13.64
CA GLU A 136 -13.13 -9.54 -13.53
C GLU A 136 -13.61 -10.23 -12.24
N TYR A 137 -14.12 -9.46 -11.25
CA TYR A 137 -14.37 -9.94 -9.88
C TYR A 137 -15.86 -9.99 -9.52
N PRO A 138 -16.59 -11.06 -9.87
CA PRO A 138 -17.96 -11.26 -9.39
C PRO A 138 -18.03 -11.80 -7.95
N ILE A 139 -16.89 -12.17 -7.34
CA ILE A 139 -16.84 -12.89 -6.04
C ILE A 139 -15.88 -12.19 -5.07
N PRO A 140 -16.19 -12.13 -3.76
CA PRO A 140 -15.27 -11.63 -2.75
C PRO A 140 -13.99 -12.48 -2.67
N ARG A 141 -12.84 -11.81 -2.64
CA ARG A 141 -11.52 -12.48 -2.62
C ARG A 141 -11.07 -12.92 -1.24
N LEU A 142 -11.56 -12.28 -0.17
CA LEU A 142 -11.13 -12.56 1.19
C LEU A 142 -12.09 -13.57 1.82
N PHE A 143 -11.56 -14.73 2.20
CA PHE A 143 -12.33 -15.75 2.87
C PHE A 143 -11.48 -16.60 3.82
N ILE A 144 -12.15 -17.18 4.81
CA ILE A 144 -11.62 -18.23 5.68
C ILE A 144 -12.42 -19.52 5.51
N VAL A 145 -11.84 -20.64 5.92
CA VAL A 145 -12.54 -21.93 5.94
C VAL A 145 -12.43 -22.53 7.33
N LEU A 146 -13.56 -22.90 7.91
CA LEU A 146 -13.63 -23.52 9.24
C LEU A 146 -14.35 -24.87 9.14
N PRO A 147 -14.01 -25.84 10.00
CA PRO A 147 -14.76 -27.09 10.11
C PRO A 147 -16.18 -26.80 10.60
N LYS A 148 -17.15 -27.59 10.14
CA LYS A 148 -18.50 -27.53 10.70
C LYS A 148 -18.53 -28.27 12.02
N SER A 149 -19.25 -27.70 12.99
CA SER A 149 -19.62 -28.44 14.19
C SER A 149 -20.41 -29.70 13.77
N THR A 150 -19.84 -30.88 14.00
CA THR A 150 -20.50 -32.15 13.69
C THR A 150 -21.75 -32.30 14.56
N ARG A 151 -22.94 -32.17 13.97
CA ARG A 151 -24.16 -32.55 14.70
C ARG A 151 -24.15 -34.06 14.85
N ARG A 152 -24.61 -34.57 16.01
CA ARG A 152 -24.71 -36.03 16.26
C ARG A 152 -25.39 -36.81 15.12
N ARG A 153 -26.34 -36.20 14.40
CA ARG A 153 -26.99 -36.82 13.24
C ARG A 153 -26.06 -36.98 12.03
N ASP A 154 -25.20 -36.00 11.76
CA ASP A 154 -24.32 -36.01 10.58
C ASP A 154 -23.26 -37.11 10.69
N MET A 155 -22.81 -37.41 11.91
CA MET A 155 -21.90 -38.53 12.20
C MET A 155 -22.45 -39.89 11.75
N ILE A 156 -23.77 -40.07 11.74
CA ILE A 156 -24.39 -41.35 11.32
C ILE A 156 -24.38 -41.47 9.79
N THR A 157 -24.65 -40.37 9.09
CA THR A 157 -24.81 -40.38 7.63
C THR A 157 -23.50 -40.30 6.86
N ARG A 158 -22.48 -39.65 7.44
CA ARG A 158 -21.18 -39.42 6.80
C ARG A 158 -20.05 -39.47 7.85
N PRO A 159 -19.77 -40.65 8.44
CA PRO A 159 -18.85 -40.77 9.57
C PRO A 159 -17.39 -40.41 9.26
N LEU A 160 -17.01 -40.34 7.97
CA LEU A 160 -15.62 -40.22 7.55
C LEU A 160 -15.30 -38.92 6.80
N THR A 161 -16.29 -38.11 6.39
CA THR A 161 -16.01 -36.87 5.64
C THR A 161 -16.06 -35.66 6.55
N LYS A 162 -14.89 -35.05 6.79
CA LYS A 162 -14.80 -33.75 7.45
C LYS A 162 -15.54 -32.73 6.59
N GLN A 163 -16.52 -32.05 7.18
CA GLN A 163 -17.27 -31.02 6.50
C GLN A 163 -16.68 -29.66 6.83
N PHE A 164 -16.51 -28.83 5.81
CA PHE A 164 -15.98 -27.50 5.94
C PHE A 164 -16.99 -26.46 5.45
N ARG A 165 -16.82 -25.24 5.95
CA ARG A 165 -17.61 -24.09 5.55
C ARG A 165 -16.71 -22.90 5.29
N LEU A 166 -16.91 -22.27 4.15
CA LEU A 166 -16.22 -21.06 3.73
C LEU A 166 -16.99 -19.83 4.22
N TYR A 167 -16.27 -18.84 4.72
CA TYR A 167 -16.81 -17.56 5.12
C TYR A 167 -16.09 -16.40 4.44
N PHE A 168 -16.84 -15.51 3.81
CA PHE A 168 -16.28 -14.32 3.19
C PHE A 168 -16.07 -13.22 4.25
N LEU A 169 -15.06 -12.40 4.01
CA LEU A 169 -14.66 -11.32 4.89
C LEU A 169 -14.87 -9.97 4.21
N CYS A 170 -15.26 -8.99 5.02
CA CYS A 170 -15.32 -7.60 4.61
C CYS A 170 -13.90 -7.04 4.40
N ASP A 171 -13.60 -6.58 3.18
CA ASP A 171 -12.36 -5.88 2.78
C ASP A 171 -12.46 -4.37 3.12
N CYS A 172 -12.87 -4.08 4.35
CA CYS A 172 -12.78 -2.74 4.91
C CYS A 172 -11.38 -2.52 5.50
N GLY A 173 -10.84 -1.31 5.33
CA GLY A 173 -9.54 -0.87 5.81
C GLY A 173 -9.44 0.65 5.80
N GLU A 174 -8.23 1.20 5.93
CA GLU A 174 -7.99 2.65 5.83
C GLU A 174 -8.53 3.26 4.52
N HIS A 175 -8.49 2.50 3.41
CA HIS A 175 -9.05 2.93 2.12
C HIS A 175 -10.57 3.11 2.13
N THR A 176 -11.26 2.50 3.08
CA THR A 176 -12.69 2.71 3.32
C THR A 176 -12.98 3.78 4.37
N ILE A 177 -11.97 4.15 5.18
CA ILE A 177 -12.09 5.26 6.14
C ILE A 177 -12.20 6.55 5.34
N ARG A 178 -13.38 7.16 5.40
CA ARG A 178 -13.55 8.56 5.02
C ARG A 178 -13.70 9.35 6.31
N THR A 179 -13.11 10.55 6.36
CA THR A 179 -12.84 11.41 7.54
C THR A 179 -14.05 11.88 8.36
N GLY A 180 -15.17 11.16 8.36
CA GLY A 180 -16.35 11.37 9.21
C GLY A 180 -16.29 10.55 10.50
N ARG A 181 -16.68 11.17 11.61
CA ARG A 181 -16.68 10.63 12.98
C ARG A 181 -17.68 9.48 13.18
N VAL A 182 -17.41 8.30 12.63
CA VAL A 182 -18.16 7.10 13.01
C VAL A 182 -17.18 6.04 13.49
N ASN A 183 -17.41 5.56 14.72
CA ASN A 183 -16.55 4.66 15.48
C ASN A 183 -16.56 3.20 14.99
N LEU A 184 -16.99 2.94 13.75
CA LEU A 184 -16.95 1.60 13.19
C LEU A 184 -15.48 1.22 12.94
N PRO A 185 -14.97 0.13 13.54
CA PRO A 185 -13.62 -0.32 13.26
C PRO A 185 -13.51 -0.72 11.78
N HIS A 186 -12.53 -0.15 11.08
CA HIS A 186 -12.24 -0.49 9.68
C HIS A 186 -11.13 -1.54 9.64
N THR A 187 -11.43 -2.70 10.21
CA THR A 187 -10.54 -3.86 10.24
C THR A 187 -11.24 -5.01 9.55
N ILE A 188 -10.51 -5.88 8.86
CA ILE A 188 -11.08 -7.05 8.19
C ILE A 188 -11.88 -7.88 9.20
N HIS A 189 -13.14 -8.19 8.88
CA HIS A 189 -14.04 -8.93 9.77
C HIS A 189 -15.01 -9.79 8.97
N LEU A 190 -15.67 -10.72 9.66
CA LEU A 190 -16.70 -11.58 9.09
C LEU A 190 -17.98 -10.78 8.83
N ALA A 191 -18.46 -10.79 7.59
CA ALA A 191 -19.76 -10.23 7.27
C ALA A 191 -20.88 -11.12 7.84
N LYS A 192 -22.08 -10.54 7.99
CA LYS A 192 -23.26 -11.19 8.59
C LYS A 192 -23.86 -12.23 7.62
N HIS A 193 -23.22 -13.39 7.48
CA HIS A 193 -23.71 -14.48 6.64
C HIS A 193 -23.47 -15.87 7.29
N GLU A 194 -24.26 -16.89 6.92
CA GLU A 194 -24.19 -18.23 7.53
C GLU A 194 -22.96 -19.04 7.10
N GLY A 195 -22.39 -18.69 5.94
CA GLY A 195 -21.25 -19.34 5.31
C GLY A 195 -21.67 -20.40 4.30
N TYR A 196 -20.73 -20.81 3.46
CA TYR A 196 -20.96 -21.66 2.30
C TYR A 196 -20.38 -23.05 2.53
N ASP A 197 -21.24 -24.06 2.50
CA ASP A 197 -20.82 -25.45 2.65
C ASP A 197 -19.93 -25.84 1.46
N LEU A 198 -18.77 -26.46 1.73
CA LEU A 198 -17.88 -26.98 0.69
C LEU A 198 -18.32 -28.38 0.27
N ASP A 199 -18.59 -28.56 -1.03
CA ASP A 199 -19.06 -29.85 -1.59
C ASP A 199 -17.90 -30.85 -1.78
N ARG A 200 -16.75 -30.36 -2.24
CA ARG A 200 -15.53 -31.14 -2.51
C ARG A 200 -14.33 -30.56 -1.75
N PRO A 201 -14.27 -30.77 -0.42
CA PRO A 201 -13.25 -30.12 0.42
C PRO A 201 -11.83 -30.53 0.03
N ASP A 202 -11.57 -31.79 -0.32
CA ASP A 202 -10.21 -32.26 -0.65
C ASP A 202 -9.68 -31.60 -1.92
N GLU A 203 -10.45 -31.60 -3.02
CA GLU A 203 -10.10 -30.88 -4.26
C GLU A 203 -9.96 -29.37 -4.03
N PHE A 204 -10.81 -28.81 -3.14
CA PHE A 204 -10.71 -27.40 -2.77
C PHE A 204 -9.39 -27.10 -2.05
N PHE A 205 -8.97 -27.93 -1.10
CA PHE A 205 -7.73 -27.71 -0.35
C PHE A 205 -6.48 -28.10 -1.14
N GLU A 206 -6.58 -29.00 -2.10
CA GLU A 206 -5.50 -29.24 -3.06
C GLU A 206 -5.19 -27.95 -3.84
N ARG A 207 -6.23 -27.25 -4.31
CA ARG A 207 -6.09 -26.01 -5.09
C ARG A 207 -5.84 -24.76 -4.25
N TYR A 208 -6.71 -24.50 -3.27
CA TYR A 208 -6.71 -23.26 -2.48
C TYR A 208 -6.06 -23.43 -1.10
N GLY A 209 -5.63 -24.64 -0.73
CA GLY A 209 -5.02 -24.90 0.57
C GLY A 209 -3.85 -24.00 0.93
N PRO A 210 -2.88 -23.73 0.03
CA PRO A 210 -1.79 -22.80 0.31
C PRO A 210 -2.28 -21.38 0.66
N TYR A 211 -3.29 -20.89 -0.08
CA TYR A 211 -3.94 -19.60 0.19
C TYR A 211 -4.65 -19.63 1.55
N VAL A 212 -5.51 -20.62 1.79
CA VAL A 212 -6.30 -20.74 3.02
C VAL A 212 -5.39 -20.89 4.23
N LEU A 213 -4.35 -21.73 4.16
CA LEU A 213 -3.39 -21.92 5.25
C LEU A 213 -2.70 -20.61 5.61
N THR A 214 -2.24 -19.87 4.61
CA THR A 214 -1.59 -18.58 4.80
C THR A 214 -2.54 -17.57 5.43
N PHE A 215 -3.77 -17.48 4.92
CA PHE A 215 -4.78 -16.56 5.44
C PHE A 215 -5.26 -16.93 6.85
N MET A 216 -5.44 -18.22 7.12
CA MET A 216 -5.79 -18.73 8.45
C MET A 216 -4.71 -18.43 9.48
N LYS A 217 -3.42 -18.49 9.11
CA LYS A 217 -2.32 -18.06 10.00
C LYS A 217 -2.39 -16.55 10.28
N PHE A 218 -2.67 -15.72 9.27
CA PHE A 218 -2.84 -14.27 9.48
C PHE A 218 -3.98 -13.96 10.42
N VAL A 219 -5.13 -14.58 10.20
CA VAL A 219 -6.31 -14.37 11.02
C VAL A 219 -6.10 -14.95 12.41
N LYS A 220 -5.43 -16.10 12.58
CA LYS A 220 -5.16 -16.69 13.90
C LYS A 220 -4.29 -15.76 14.77
N TYR A 221 -3.16 -15.30 14.26
CA TYR A 221 -2.19 -14.53 15.05
C TYR A 221 -2.47 -13.02 15.04
N GLY A 222 -3.33 -12.56 14.13
CA GLY A 222 -3.47 -11.15 13.81
C GLY A 222 -2.25 -10.61 13.07
N MET A 223 -2.48 -9.59 12.25
CA MET A 223 -1.43 -8.97 11.46
C MET A 223 -1.78 -7.51 11.17
N THR A 224 -0.78 -6.64 11.15
CA THR A 224 -0.90 -5.29 10.61
C THR A 224 0.11 -5.13 9.49
N ALA A 225 -0.35 -4.72 8.31
CA ALA A 225 0.49 -4.63 7.12
C ALA A 225 -0.12 -3.56 6.16
N ALA A 226 0.67 -2.55 5.78
CA ALA A 226 0.28 -1.39 4.94
C ALA A 226 -1.11 -0.80 5.25
N GLY A 227 -1.32 -0.40 6.50
CA GLY A 227 -2.57 0.23 6.93
C GLY A 227 -3.78 -0.72 6.99
N ILE A 228 -3.57 -2.02 6.74
CA ILE A 228 -4.59 -3.04 6.87
C ILE A 228 -4.32 -3.82 8.15
N ILE A 229 -5.33 -3.84 9.02
CA ILE A 229 -5.30 -4.58 10.28
C ILE A 229 -6.20 -5.80 10.11
N VAL A 230 -5.60 -6.98 10.16
CA VAL A 230 -6.26 -8.26 10.37
C VAL A 230 -6.23 -8.52 11.89
N PRO A 231 -7.35 -8.38 12.61
CA PRO A 231 -7.35 -8.71 14.02
C PRO A 231 -7.14 -10.22 14.19
N PRO A 232 -6.53 -10.68 15.31
CA PRO A 232 -6.58 -12.08 15.68
C PRO A 232 -8.04 -12.57 15.66
N LEU A 233 -8.29 -13.81 15.27
CA LEU A 233 -9.63 -14.34 15.07
C LEU A 233 -10.49 -14.23 16.33
N ALA A 234 -9.86 -14.42 17.49
CA ALA A 234 -10.43 -14.21 18.81
C ALA A 234 -10.99 -12.79 19.03
N HIS A 235 -10.49 -11.80 18.29
CA HIS A 235 -10.87 -10.39 18.33
C HIS A 235 -11.65 -9.93 17.08
N ILE A 236 -11.90 -10.82 16.11
CA ILE A 236 -12.79 -10.50 14.99
C ILE A 236 -14.19 -10.39 15.56
N LYS A 237 -14.62 -9.15 15.80
CA LYS A 237 -15.98 -8.86 16.22
C LYS A 237 -16.93 -9.30 15.12
N ILE A 238 -17.76 -10.29 15.42
CA ILE A 238 -18.98 -10.53 14.65
C ILE A 238 -19.86 -9.32 14.96
N VAL A 239 -20.21 -8.55 13.93
CA VAL A 239 -20.89 -7.26 14.09
C VAL A 239 -22.18 -7.42 14.93
N GLU A 240 -22.37 -6.52 15.90
CA GLU A 240 -23.55 -6.44 16.78
C GLU A 240 -24.85 -6.46 15.95
N GLY A 241 -25.82 -7.26 16.38
CA GLY A 241 -27.14 -7.42 15.71
C GLY A 241 -27.50 -8.84 15.29
N LEU A 242 -26.84 -9.86 15.83
CA LEU A 242 -26.99 -11.26 15.44
C LEU A 242 -27.44 -12.16 16.60
N ASP A 243 -28.48 -11.81 17.36
CA ASP A 243 -28.99 -12.66 18.47
C ASP A 243 -29.35 -14.10 18.02
N ALA A 244 -29.70 -14.29 16.74
CA ALA A 244 -30.01 -15.59 16.14
C ALA A 244 -28.75 -16.39 15.74
N ILE A 245 -27.69 -15.73 15.27
CA ILE A 245 -26.41 -16.38 14.95
C ILE A 245 -25.55 -16.51 16.20
N GLU A 246 -25.66 -15.63 17.19
CA GLU A 246 -25.04 -15.75 18.51
C GLU A 246 -25.42 -17.07 19.20
N LYS A 247 -26.64 -17.59 18.98
CA LYS A 247 -27.00 -18.95 19.43
C LYS A 247 -26.30 -20.08 18.67
N SER A 248 -25.94 -19.88 17.39
CA SER A 248 -25.24 -20.87 16.56
C SER A 248 -23.71 -20.73 16.59
N LEU A 249 -23.21 -19.54 16.91
CA LEU A 249 -21.80 -19.12 16.96
C LEU A 249 -21.50 -18.52 18.34
N LYS A 250 -22.07 -19.09 19.41
CA LYS A 250 -21.57 -18.97 20.80
C LYS A 250 -20.21 -19.67 20.93
N MET A 251 -19.35 -19.43 19.95
CA MET A 251 -17.97 -19.82 19.89
C MET A 251 -17.24 -18.75 20.66
N THR A 252 -16.85 -19.08 21.88
CA THR A 252 -15.82 -18.33 22.59
C THR A 252 -14.60 -18.18 21.68
N SER A 253 -13.78 -17.17 21.92
CA SER A 253 -12.48 -17.01 21.25
C SER A 253 -11.67 -18.31 21.24
N GLU A 254 -11.80 -19.12 22.29
CA GLU A 254 -11.21 -20.46 22.41
C GLU A 254 -11.71 -21.45 21.35
N LEU A 255 -13.02 -21.47 21.04
CA LEU A 255 -13.59 -22.32 20.00
C LEU A 255 -13.09 -21.94 18.61
N PHE A 256 -13.02 -20.64 18.31
CA PHE A 256 -12.43 -20.18 17.04
C PHE A 256 -10.95 -20.53 16.91
N GLY A 257 -10.19 -20.44 18.01
CA GLY A 257 -8.81 -20.94 18.07
C GLY A 257 -8.74 -22.41 17.68
N SER A 258 -9.54 -23.25 18.34
CA SER A 258 -9.55 -24.70 18.09
C SER A 258 -9.96 -25.07 16.65
N LEU A 259 -10.96 -24.39 16.07
CA LEU A 259 -11.37 -24.62 14.68
C LEU A 259 -10.32 -24.16 13.68
N SER A 260 -9.61 -23.07 13.98
CA SER A 260 -8.50 -22.61 13.14
C SER A 260 -7.37 -23.61 13.16
N ASP A 261 -7.04 -24.12 14.34
CA ASP A 261 -6.03 -25.17 14.52
C ASP A 261 -6.42 -26.44 13.77
N GLU A 262 -7.68 -26.84 13.84
CA GLU A 262 -8.19 -27.99 13.09
C GLU A 262 -8.08 -27.80 11.56
N THR A 263 -8.48 -26.63 11.02
CA THR A 263 -8.28 -26.33 9.58
C THR A 263 -6.80 -26.33 9.21
N ILE A 264 -5.95 -25.67 10.01
CA ILE A 264 -4.52 -25.56 9.76
C ILE A 264 -3.88 -26.96 9.72
N ASN A 265 -4.14 -27.78 10.74
CA ASN A 265 -3.65 -29.15 10.83
C ASN A 265 -4.17 -29.99 9.65
N TYR A 266 -5.45 -29.83 9.28
CA TYR A 266 -6.01 -30.55 8.14
C TYR A 266 -5.30 -30.25 6.82
N ILE A 267 -5.03 -28.97 6.54
CA ILE A 267 -4.32 -28.58 5.30
C ILE A 267 -2.88 -29.08 5.34
N GLN A 268 -2.22 -29.03 6.50
CA GLN A 268 -0.85 -29.53 6.66
C GLN A 268 -0.76 -31.04 6.47
N ASP A 269 -1.71 -31.80 7.04
CA ASP A 269 -1.82 -33.25 6.87
C ASP A 269 -2.05 -33.62 5.40
N LEU A 270 -2.94 -32.91 4.71
CA LEU A 270 -3.22 -33.11 3.28
C LEU A 270 -2.01 -32.80 2.39
N GLN A 271 -1.26 -31.75 2.72
CA GLN A 271 -0.03 -31.40 2.02
C GLN A 271 1.14 -32.36 2.33
N GLY A 272 0.89 -33.35 3.20
CA GLY A 272 1.72 -34.52 3.43
C GLY A 272 3.13 -34.15 3.88
N THR A 273 3.31 -33.90 5.18
CA THR A 273 4.62 -34.09 5.83
C THR A 273 5.83 -33.56 5.05
N ARG A 274 5.71 -32.40 4.39
CA ARG A 274 6.86 -31.59 3.94
C ARG A 274 7.47 -30.80 5.12
N ASP A 275 7.31 -31.33 6.33
CA ASP A 275 7.61 -30.66 7.61
C ASP A 275 9.07 -30.78 8.05
N ASP A 276 9.94 -31.44 7.26
CA ASP A 276 11.40 -31.34 7.47
C ASP A 276 11.95 -29.92 7.19
N VAL A 277 11.08 -29.01 6.74
CA VAL A 277 11.40 -27.60 6.49
C VAL A 277 11.37 -26.74 7.76
N TYR A 278 10.77 -27.18 8.87
CA TYR A 278 10.82 -26.39 10.12
C TYR A 278 12.05 -26.68 10.99
N THR A 279 12.69 -27.85 10.85
CA THR A 279 13.79 -28.30 11.71
C THR A 279 15.19 -28.09 11.14
N THR A 280 15.35 -27.80 9.85
CA THR A 280 16.68 -27.72 9.20
C THR A 280 17.01 -26.38 8.55
N GLY A 281 16.71 -25.24 9.19
CA GLY A 281 17.39 -23.94 8.93
C GLY A 281 17.46 -23.40 7.49
N GLY A 282 16.80 -24.04 6.54
CA GLY A 282 16.80 -23.69 5.13
C GLY A 282 15.80 -22.57 4.87
N PRO A 283 16.12 -21.59 3.99
CA PRO A 283 15.14 -20.63 3.55
C PRO A 283 13.95 -21.38 2.96
N MET A 284 12.77 -21.22 3.57
CA MET A 284 11.52 -21.78 3.07
C MET A 284 11.38 -21.45 1.58
N LYS A 285 11.41 -22.48 0.73
CA LYS A 285 10.92 -22.39 -0.66
C LYS A 285 9.40 -22.30 -0.64
N LEU A 286 8.91 -21.20 -0.09
CA LEU A 286 7.51 -20.82 -0.12
C LEU A 286 7.22 -20.06 -1.43
N GLU A 287 8.06 -20.21 -2.46
CA GLU A 287 8.36 -19.17 -3.46
C GLU A 287 7.21 -18.82 -4.43
N GLU A 288 6.17 -19.63 -4.57
CA GLU A 288 5.01 -19.26 -5.40
C GLU A 288 3.72 -19.66 -4.69
N ILE A 289 3.18 -18.78 -3.84
CA ILE A 289 1.72 -18.81 -3.63
C ILE A 289 1.16 -18.26 -4.94
N GLU A 290 0.53 -19.14 -5.72
CA GLU A 290 -0.24 -18.74 -6.89
C GLU A 290 -1.20 -17.62 -6.46
N ARG A 291 -1.01 -16.46 -7.06
CA ARG A 291 -1.90 -15.32 -6.89
C ARG A 291 -3.28 -15.80 -7.34
N LEU A 292 -4.31 -15.60 -6.52
CA LEU A 292 -5.67 -15.94 -6.97
C LEU A 292 -6.03 -15.02 -8.12
N GLU A 293 -5.98 -15.54 -9.34
CA GLU A 293 -6.36 -14.80 -10.53
C GLU A 293 -7.89 -14.69 -10.61
N GLY A 294 -8.40 -13.83 -11.48
CA GLY A 294 -9.84 -13.71 -11.71
C GLY A 294 -10.47 -15.04 -12.12
N ALA A 295 -9.72 -15.89 -12.83
CA ALA A 295 -10.15 -17.24 -13.19
C ALA A 295 -10.32 -18.16 -11.97
N ASP A 296 -9.38 -18.10 -11.02
CA ASP A 296 -9.45 -18.89 -9.78
C ASP A 296 -10.64 -18.50 -8.92
N LEU A 297 -10.94 -17.21 -8.81
CA LEU A 297 -12.11 -16.76 -8.06
C LEU A 297 -13.43 -17.12 -8.75
N ARG A 298 -13.48 -17.14 -10.08
CA ARG A 298 -14.66 -17.68 -10.78
C ARG A 298 -14.84 -19.16 -10.50
N GLN A 299 -13.75 -19.92 -10.47
CA GLN A 299 -13.78 -21.35 -10.17
C GLN A 299 -14.13 -21.64 -8.70
N LEU A 300 -13.79 -20.75 -7.77
CA LEU A 300 -14.12 -20.86 -6.34
C LEU A 300 -15.62 -21.15 -6.13
N GLN A 301 -16.48 -20.52 -6.93
CA GLN A 301 -17.94 -20.71 -6.85
C GLN A 301 -18.37 -22.17 -7.05
N SER A 302 -17.63 -22.93 -7.86
CA SER A 302 -17.94 -24.33 -8.18
C SER A 302 -17.72 -25.30 -7.01
N TYR A 303 -17.08 -24.85 -5.93
CA TYR A 303 -16.88 -25.61 -4.69
C TYR A 303 -17.95 -25.30 -3.63
N LEU A 304 -18.73 -24.23 -3.83
CA LEU A 304 -19.72 -23.76 -2.87
C LEU A 304 -21.07 -24.39 -3.16
N THR A 305 -21.72 -24.92 -2.12
CA THR A 305 -23.13 -25.33 -2.21
C THR A 305 -24.00 -24.06 -2.24
N VAL A 306 -24.27 -23.51 -3.43
CA VAL A 306 -24.95 -22.23 -3.60
C VAL A 306 -26.37 -22.28 -3.04
N LYS A 307 -26.63 -21.52 -1.97
CA LYS A 307 -27.98 -21.33 -1.40
C LYS A 307 -28.61 -19.98 -1.76
N ASP A 308 -27.81 -19.03 -2.25
CA ASP A 308 -28.28 -17.66 -2.51
C ASP A 308 -28.85 -17.50 -3.92
N LYS A 309 -30.18 -17.38 -4.00
CA LYS A 309 -30.91 -17.13 -5.25
C LYS A 309 -30.50 -15.82 -5.94
N ASN A 310 -29.99 -14.85 -5.16
CA ASN A 310 -29.70 -13.49 -5.63
C ASN A 310 -28.21 -13.25 -5.96
N ARG A 311 -27.33 -14.26 -5.82
CA ARG A 311 -25.88 -14.12 -5.99
C ARG A 311 -25.22 -13.05 -5.09
N GLU A 312 -25.86 -12.70 -3.97
CA GLU A 312 -25.28 -11.83 -2.94
C GLU A 312 -24.29 -12.64 -2.08
N LEU A 313 -23.07 -12.81 -2.59
CA LEU A 313 -22.07 -13.65 -1.95
C LEU A 313 -21.59 -13.02 -0.62
N GLY A 314 -21.90 -13.69 0.48
CA GLY A 314 -21.45 -13.38 1.83
C GLY A 314 -22.13 -12.17 2.45
N ALA A 315 -23.30 -11.74 1.95
CA ALA A 315 -23.91 -10.46 2.34
C ALA A 315 -22.91 -9.28 2.22
N LEU A 316 -22.00 -9.37 1.25
CA LEU A 316 -21.03 -8.34 0.90
C LEU A 316 -21.50 -7.58 -0.33
N ASN A 317 -21.26 -6.29 -0.31
CA ASN A 317 -21.57 -5.36 -1.38
C ASN A 317 -20.28 -4.89 -2.04
N ARG A 318 -20.36 -4.75 -3.36
CA ARG A 318 -19.25 -4.30 -4.16
C ARG A 318 -19.19 -2.77 -4.18
N VAL A 319 -18.05 -2.20 -3.79
CA VAL A 319 -17.77 -0.77 -3.83
C VAL A 319 -16.52 -0.47 -4.65
N PHE A 320 -16.43 0.77 -5.14
CA PHE A 320 -15.28 1.24 -5.91
C PHE A 320 -14.51 2.29 -5.10
N THR A 321 -13.22 2.07 -4.91
CA THR A 321 -12.35 3.07 -4.28
C THR A 321 -12.06 4.22 -5.25
N ARG A 322 -11.48 5.31 -4.75
CA ARG A 322 -11.16 6.49 -5.58
C ARG A 322 -10.09 6.19 -6.63
N GLU A 323 -9.26 5.22 -6.33
CA GLU A 323 -8.20 4.70 -7.20
C GLU A 323 -8.76 3.76 -8.28
N GLY A 324 -10.07 3.48 -8.27
CA GLY A 324 -10.71 2.56 -9.21
C GLY A 324 -10.63 1.10 -8.78
N HIS A 325 -10.22 0.80 -7.55
CA HIS A 325 -10.16 -0.58 -7.08
C HIS A 325 -11.54 -1.09 -6.66
N VAL A 326 -11.80 -2.37 -6.92
CA VAL A 326 -13.02 -3.04 -6.46
C VAL A 326 -12.80 -3.62 -5.05
N LYS A 327 -13.72 -3.32 -4.14
CA LYS A 327 -13.72 -3.85 -2.76
C LYS A 327 -15.07 -4.47 -2.43
N TRP A 328 -15.06 -5.46 -1.55
CA TRP A 328 -16.26 -6.13 -1.05
C TRP A 328 -16.43 -5.80 0.43
N VAL A 329 -17.47 -5.05 0.76
CA VAL A 329 -17.70 -4.53 2.11
C VAL A 329 -19.07 -4.99 2.65
N CYS A 330 -19.20 -5.17 3.96
CA CYS A 330 -20.49 -5.51 4.56
C CYS A 330 -21.48 -4.35 4.43
N ILE A 331 -22.77 -4.62 4.65
CA ILE A 331 -23.82 -3.59 4.59
C ILE A 331 -23.55 -2.42 5.54
N ASP A 332 -23.01 -2.70 6.73
CA ASP A 332 -22.72 -1.67 7.74
C ASP A 332 -21.63 -0.69 7.23
N HIS A 333 -20.58 -1.21 6.55
CA HIS A 333 -19.56 -0.38 5.90
C HIS A 333 -20.03 0.24 4.59
N LEU A 334 -20.94 -0.39 3.85
CA LEU A 334 -21.56 0.21 2.67
C LEU A 334 -22.35 1.47 3.07
N ASP A 335 -23.23 1.36 4.08
CA ASP A 335 -24.03 2.48 4.57
C ASP A 335 -23.13 3.63 5.03
N GLN A 336 -22.04 3.32 5.73
CA GLN A 336 -21.04 4.31 6.12
C GLN A 336 -20.33 4.92 4.91
N PHE A 337 -19.94 4.09 3.94
CA PHE A 337 -19.27 4.51 2.72
C PHE A 337 -20.16 5.46 1.92
N ASP A 338 -21.42 5.11 1.71
CA ASP A 338 -22.40 5.91 0.98
C ASP A 338 -22.72 7.21 1.71
N HIS A 339 -22.96 7.16 3.03
CA HIS A 339 -23.21 8.35 3.82
C HIS A 339 -22.02 9.31 3.80
N CYS A 340 -20.79 8.78 3.93
CA CYS A 340 -19.61 9.61 3.88
C CYS A 340 -19.29 10.09 2.45
N ASN A 341 -19.58 9.29 1.44
CA ASN A 341 -19.46 9.69 0.04
C ASN A 341 -20.39 10.84 -0.28
N GLU A 342 -21.64 10.78 0.18
CA GLU A 342 -22.61 11.83 -0.01
C GLU A 342 -22.23 13.12 0.74
N ASN A 343 -21.78 13.02 1.99
CA ASN A 343 -21.31 14.17 2.74
C ASN A 343 -20.04 14.80 2.13
N HIS A 344 -19.08 13.97 1.71
CA HIS A 344 -17.87 14.43 1.04
C HIS A 344 -18.21 15.09 -0.31
N ARG A 345 -19.11 14.49 -1.08
CA ARG A 345 -19.63 15.05 -2.33
C ARG A 345 -20.30 16.39 -2.10
N LYS A 346 -21.17 16.51 -1.09
CA LYS A 346 -21.79 17.78 -0.69
C LYS A 346 -20.75 18.82 -0.29
N ALA A 347 -19.74 18.45 0.48
CA ALA A 347 -18.66 19.34 0.88
C ALA A 347 -17.80 19.82 -0.30
N LEU A 348 -17.44 18.92 -1.22
CA LEU A 348 -16.72 19.25 -2.46
C LEU A 348 -17.54 20.17 -3.35
N LEU A 349 -18.82 19.88 -3.58
CA LEU A 349 -19.71 20.74 -4.35
C LEU A 349 -19.91 22.10 -3.69
N LYS A 350 -19.97 22.16 -2.35
CA LYS A 350 -20.00 23.43 -1.61
C LYS A 350 -18.72 24.24 -1.83
N ARG A 351 -17.54 23.59 -1.77
CA ARG A 351 -16.25 24.24 -2.02
C ARG A 351 -16.11 24.71 -3.47
N LEU A 352 -16.51 23.87 -4.43
CA LEU A 352 -16.56 24.22 -5.85
C LEU A 352 -17.45 25.45 -6.08
N ARG A 353 -18.67 25.47 -5.53
CA ARG A 353 -19.56 26.64 -5.60
C ARG A 353 -18.92 27.89 -4.98
N GLY A 354 -18.20 27.74 -3.87
CA GLY A 354 -17.48 28.84 -3.24
C GLY A 354 -16.43 29.46 -4.17
N VAL A 355 -15.59 28.64 -4.81
CA VAL A 355 -14.57 29.11 -5.76
C VAL A 355 -15.20 29.71 -7.02
N ILE A 356 -16.26 29.10 -7.56
CA ILE A 356 -16.98 29.63 -8.72
C ILE A 356 -17.60 30.99 -8.39
N ALA A 357 -18.29 31.12 -7.26
CA ALA A 357 -18.92 32.37 -6.84
C ALA A 357 -17.89 33.48 -6.57
N ALA A 358 -16.76 33.15 -5.93
CA ALA A 358 -15.67 34.08 -5.67
C ALA A 358 -15.07 34.67 -6.95
N ASN A 359 -15.16 33.92 -8.06
CA ASN A 359 -14.68 34.32 -9.38
C ASN A 359 -15.81 34.72 -10.33
N LYS A 360 -16.97 35.14 -9.80
CA LYS A 360 -18.13 35.60 -10.61
C LYS A 360 -18.64 34.58 -11.64
N GLY A 361 -18.27 33.32 -11.48
CA GLY A 361 -18.70 32.22 -12.34
C GLY A 361 -20.11 31.74 -11.99
N ARG A 362 -20.60 30.78 -12.78
CA ARG A 362 -21.91 30.14 -12.60
C ARG A 362 -21.76 28.62 -12.66
N PHE A 363 -22.46 27.93 -11.76
CA PHE A 363 -22.61 26.48 -11.78
C PHE A 363 -24.07 26.13 -11.98
N TYR A 364 -24.36 25.28 -12.96
CA TYR A 364 -25.68 24.76 -13.27
C TYR A 364 -25.74 23.27 -12.90
N PRO A 365 -26.13 22.90 -11.66
CA PRO A 365 -26.00 21.53 -11.17
C PRO A 365 -26.82 20.51 -11.94
N LYS A 366 -27.95 20.93 -12.53
CA LYS A 366 -28.87 20.06 -13.28
C LYS A 366 -28.23 19.50 -14.55
N ILE A 367 -27.35 20.27 -15.16
CA ILE A 367 -26.67 19.95 -16.42
C ILE A 367 -25.15 19.91 -16.24
N GLY A 368 -24.67 19.73 -15.00
CA GLY A 368 -23.25 19.60 -14.70
C GLY A 368 -22.32 20.64 -15.34
N ALA A 369 -22.80 21.87 -15.55
CA ALA A 369 -22.08 22.87 -16.34
C ALA A 369 -21.49 23.98 -15.47
N VAL A 370 -20.20 24.26 -15.67
CA VAL A 370 -19.46 25.32 -14.99
C VAL A 370 -19.02 26.36 -16.01
N TYR A 371 -19.29 27.63 -15.72
CA TYR A 371 -18.82 28.79 -16.48
C TYR A 371 -18.00 29.64 -15.53
N ILE A 372 -16.71 29.80 -15.75
CA ILE A 372 -15.82 30.47 -14.80
C ILE A 372 -14.75 31.31 -15.50
N PRO A 373 -14.72 32.63 -15.28
CA PRO A 373 -13.52 33.42 -15.53
C PRO A 373 -12.55 33.23 -14.36
N LEU A 374 -11.27 33.09 -14.66
CA LEU A 374 -10.21 32.91 -13.68
C LEU A 374 -9.24 34.08 -13.84
N GLY A 375 -9.04 34.86 -12.78
CA GLY A 375 -8.24 36.10 -12.82
C GLY A 375 -6.73 35.90 -12.73
N SER A 376 -6.26 34.71 -12.31
CA SER A 376 -4.83 34.44 -12.14
C SER A 376 -4.53 32.94 -12.11
N ALA A 377 -3.27 32.58 -12.36
CA ALA A 377 -2.79 31.19 -12.28
C ALA A 377 -3.04 30.55 -10.92
N THR A 378 -2.80 31.27 -9.81
CA THR A 378 -3.02 30.74 -8.45
C THR A 378 -4.49 30.38 -8.19
N VAL A 379 -5.42 31.18 -8.69
CA VAL A 379 -6.86 30.89 -8.56
C VAL A 379 -7.23 29.70 -9.42
N ALA A 380 -6.64 29.59 -10.61
CA ALA A 380 -6.84 28.48 -11.51
C ALA A 380 -6.38 27.15 -10.91
N ASP A 381 -5.20 27.11 -10.29
CA ASP A 381 -4.69 25.92 -9.61
C ASP A 381 -5.64 25.44 -8.51
N GLN A 382 -6.15 26.36 -7.68
CA GLN A 382 -7.13 26.02 -6.65
C GLN A 382 -8.43 25.47 -7.25
N PHE A 383 -8.88 26.04 -8.37
CA PHE A 383 -10.06 25.55 -9.08
C PHE A 383 -9.82 24.16 -9.66
N TYR A 384 -8.69 23.92 -10.33
CA TYR A 384 -8.32 22.64 -10.94
C TYR A 384 -8.24 21.51 -9.91
N GLU A 385 -7.64 21.75 -8.74
CA GLU A 385 -7.60 20.76 -7.66
C GLU A 385 -8.98 20.32 -7.19
N ILE A 386 -9.94 21.24 -7.18
CA ILE A 386 -11.33 20.95 -6.80
C ILE A 386 -12.06 20.29 -7.96
N LEU A 387 -11.86 20.76 -9.19
CA LEU A 387 -12.50 20.25 -10.41
C LEU A 387 -12.23 18.76 -10.60
N VAL A 388 -10.96 18.33 -10.45
CA VAL A 388 -10.56 16.92 -10.57
C VAL A 388 -11.31 16.01 -9.57
N LYS A 389 -11.72 16.55 -8.42
CA LYS A 389 -12.39 15.79 -7.36
C LYS A 389 -13.91 15.95 -7.40
N ALA A 390 -14.42 16.98 -8.06
CA ALA A 390 -15.83 17.35 -8.03
C ALA A 390 -16.65 16.41 -8.92
N PRO A 391 -17.57 15.61 -8.37
CA PRO A 391 -18.42 14.75 -9.18
C PRO A 391 -19.51 15.58 -9.88
N GLY A 392 -19.91 15.12 -11.06
CA GLY A 392 -21.05 15.68 -11.78
C GLY A 392 -20.78 16.99 -12.53
N VAL A 393 -19.51 17.39 -12.70
CA VAL A 393 -19.15 18.41 -13.69
C VAL A 393 -18.75 17.70 -14.98
N HIS A 394 -19.50 17.92 -16.05
CA HIS A 394 -19.22 17.34 -17.37
C HIS A 394 -19.08 18.41 -18.46
N THR A 395 -19.55 19.63 -18.21
CA THR A 395 -19.38 20.76 -19.12
C THR A 395 -18.57 21.84 -18.44
N LEU A 396 -17.43 22.20 -19.02
CA LEU A 396 -16.54 23.24 -18.52
C LEU A 396 -16.40 24.33 -19.56
N CYS A 397 -16.72 25.55 -19.17
CA CYS A 397 -16.54 26.77 -19.94
C CYS A 397 -15.61 27.68 -19.13
N ILE A 398 -14.39 27.88 -19.63
CA ILE A 398 -13.28 28.49 -18.89
C ILE A 398 -12.67 29.66 -19.66
N MET A 399 -12.49 30.77 -18.96
CA MET A 399 -11.82 31.97 -19.47
C MET A 399 -10.63 32.29 -18.56
N LEU A 400 -9.43 32.32 -19.14
CA LEU A 400 -8.22 32.70 -18.41
C LEU A 400 -8.00 34.20 -18.65
N GLU A 401 -8.24 35.04 -17.63
CA GLU A 401 -8.13 36.51 -17.72
C GLU A 401 -6.69 37.02 -17.52
N TRP A 402 -5.70 36.15 -17.77
CA TRP A 402 -4.27 36.48 -17.74
C TRP A 402 -3.57 35.84 -18.93
N ASP A 403 -2.37 36.35 -19.26
CA ASP A 403 -1.51 35.77 -20.29
C ASP A 403 -0.97 34.39 -19.84
N ALA A 404 -1.80 33.36 -20.01
CA ALA A 404 -1.51 32.00 -19.60
C ALA A 404 -0.18 31.52 -20.21
N THR A 405 0.66 30.87 -19.43
CA THR A 405 1.93 30.29 -19.88
C THR A 405 1.70 28.89 -20.46
N LEU A 406 2.68 28.34 -21.17
CA LEU A 406 2.64 26.92 -21.57
C LEU A 406 2.37 25.97 -20.39
N ASP A 407 2.95 26.26 -19.22
CA ASP A 407 2.77 25.40 -18.04
C ASP A 407 1.35 25.49 -17.47
N ASP A 408 0.73 26.69 -17.48
CA ASP A 408 -0.68 26.85 -17.10
C ASP A 408 -1.60 25.99 -17.99
N LEU A 409 -1.32 25.94 -19.30
CA LEU A 409 -2.08 25.12 -20.24
C LEU A 409 -1.86 23.62 -20.03
N ARG A 410 -0.66 23.19 -19.63
CA ARG A 410 -0.38 21.80 -19.25
C ARG A 410 -1.13 21.39 -17.99
N ILE A 411 -1.19 22.27 -16.99
CA ILE A 411 -1.94 22.03 -15.76
C ILE A 411 -3.43 21.92 -16.08
N LEU A 412 -3.97 22.84 -16.89
CA LEU A 412 -5.36 22.76 -17.36
C LEU A 412 -5.62 21.44 -18.10
N ALA A 413 -4.77 21.07 -19.06
CA ALA A 413 -4.90 19.81 -19.79
C ALA A 413 -4.88 18.59 -18.88
N SER A 414 -3.98 18.55 -17.90
CA SER A 414 -3.93 17.48 -16.91
C SER A 414 -5.17 17.45 -16.01
N ALA A 415 -5.71 18.61 -15.64
CA ALA A 415 -6.91 18.70 -14.83
C ALA A 415 -8.15 18.22 -15.61
N VAL A 416 -8.29 18.61 -16.88
CA VAL A 416 -9.35 18.13 -17.78
C VAL A 416 -9.26 16.62 -17.98
N ASP A 417 -8.05 16.09 -18.20
CA ASP A 417 -7.81 14.66 -18.40
C ASP A 417 -8.20 13.81 -17.17
N LYS A 418 -7.96 14.33 -15.97
CA LYS A 418 -8.34 13.66 -14.72
C LYS A 418 -9.80 13.86 -14.33
N ALA A 419 -10.44 14.91 -14.83
CA ALA A 419 -11.84 15.22 -14.56
C ALA A 419 -12.78 14.46 -15.52
N ASN A 420 -14.06 14.42 -15.17
CA ASN A 420 -15.10 13.80 -15.98
C ASN A 420 -15.71 14.79 -16.99
N ILE A 421 -14.88 15.59 -17.65
CA ILE A 421 -15.33 16.58 -18.64
C ILE A 421 -15.58 15.90 -19.98
N THR A 422 -16.76 16.12 -20.55
CA THR A 422 -17.14 15.67 -21.89
C THR A 422 -17.34 16.84 -22.86
N ARG A 423 -17.62 18.05 -22.35
CA ARG A 423 -17.77 19.26 -23.15
C ARG A 423 -16.86 20.37 -22.62
N LEU A 424 -16.00 20.92 -23.46
CA LEU A 424 -15.00 21.90 -23.07
C LEU A 424 -15.06 23.14 -23.96
N THR A 425 -15.23 24.32 -23.36
CA THR A 425 -15.14 25.61 -24.04
C THR A 425 -14.01 26.41 -23.42
N ILE A 426 -13.06 26.86 -24.23
CA ILE A 426 -11.92 27.70 -23.81
C ILE A 426 -11.99 29.03 -24.54
N TYR A 427 -11.83 30.14 -23.81
CA TYR A 427 -11.69 31.47 -24.39
C TYR A 427 -10.22 31.89 -24.52
N GLY A 428 -9.83 32.26 -25.74
CA GLY A 428 -8.47 32.56 -26.18
C GLY A 428 -8.01 34.01 -26.04
N GLN A 429 -8.85 34.91 -25.49
CA GLN A 429 -8.60 36.37 -25.48
C GLN A 429 -7.25 36.78 -24.86
N HIS A 430 -6.73 36.00 -23.92
CA HIS A 430 -5.45 36.23 -23.26
C HIS A 430 -4.42 35.13 -23.56
N PHE A 431 -4.44 34.55 -24.76
CA PHE A 431 -3.51 33.48 -25.14
C PHE A 431 -2.26 33.96 -25.89
N LYS A 432 -1.96 35.26 -25.88
CA LYS A 432 -0.71 35.80 -26.46
C LYS A 432 0.52 35.21 -25.78
N GLY A 433 0.46 35.13 -24.46
CA GLY A 433 1.51 34.52 -23.65
C GLY A 433 2.72 35.41 -23.44
N PRO A 434 3.62 35.02 -22.52
CA PRO A 434 4.87 35.73 -22.35
C PRO A 434 5.76 35.58 -23.60
N VAL A 435 6.61 36.58 -23.87
CA VAL A 435 7.53 36.62 -25.03
C VAL A 435 8.37 35.34 -25.15
N ARG A 436 8.75 34.73 -24.02
CA ARG A 436 9.50 33.47 -23.99
C ARG A 436 8.77 32.29 -24.68
N ASP A 437 7.45 32.30 -24.67
CA ASP A 437 6.62 31.27 -25.30
C ASP A 437 6.42 31.56 -26.80
N MET A 438 6.59 32.81 -27.25
CA MET A 438 6.42 33.20 -28.66
C MET A 438 7.43 32.50 -29.58
N LEU A 439 8.66 32.28 -29.11
CA LEU A 439 9.70 31.53 -29.84
C LEU A 439 9.32 30.05 -30.04
N ASN A 440 8.38 29.54 -29.24
CA ASN A 440 7.89 28.17 -29.29
C ASN A 440 6.36 28.15 -29.46
N SER A 441 5.83 29.07 -30.28
CA SER A 441 4.39 29.21 -30.52
C SER A 441 3.72 27.87 -30.80
N HIS A 442 4.33 27.01 -31.62
CA HIS A 442 3.82 25.66 -31.92
C HIS A 442 3.69 24.75 -30.70
N ARG A 443 4.65 24.78 -29.78
CA ARG A 443 4.62 23.95 -28.56
C ARG A 443 3.56 24.44 -27.57
N ARG A 444 3.27 25.74 -27.56
CA ARG A 444 2.31 26.37 -26.64
C ARG A 444 0.90 25.81 -26.81
N TYR A 445 0.47 25.50 -28.03
CA TYR A 445 -0.86 24.97 -28.31
C TYR A 445 -0.95 23.44 -28.19
N LYS A 446 0.17 22.74 -27.98
CA LYS A 446 0.18 21.29 -27.80
C LYS A 446 -0.77 20.80 -26.69
N PRO A 447 -0.83 21.43 -25.49
CA PRO A 447 -1.79 21.00 -24.46
C PRO A 447 -3.26 21.12 -24.89
N ILE A 448 -3.59 22.07 -25.78
CA ILE A 448 -4.94 22.19 -26.33
C ILE A 448 -5.25 21.03 -27.28
N LEU A 449 -4.29 20.65 -28.12
CA LEU A 449 -4.40 19.45 -28.97
C LEU A 449 -4.49 18.17 -28.13
N ASP A 450 -3.76 18.10 -27.01
CA ASP A 450 -3.83 16.97 -26.07
C ASP A 450 -5.20 16.88 -25.39
N MET A 451 -5.86 18.00 -25.07
CA MET A 451 -7.24 18.05 -24.58
C MET A 451 -8.25 17.65 -25.67
N MET A 452 -8.02 18.06 -26.91
CA MET A 452 -8.88 17.71 -28.04
C MET A 452 -8.83 16.20 -28.34
N ALA A 453 -7.65 15.59 -28.21
CA ALA A 453 -7.46 14.15 -28.35
C ALA A 453 -7.77 13.35 -27.06
N ASN A 454 -8.45 13.96 -26.09
CA ASN A 454 -8.83 13.28 -24.86
C ASN A 454 -9.95 12.26 -25.13
N GLU A 455 -9.82 11.05 -24.58
CA GLU A 455 -10.77 9.95 -24.75
C GLU A 455 -12.12 10.14 -24.02
N ARG A 456 -12.41 11.31 -23.49
CA ARG A 456 -13.70 11.66 -22.88
C ARG A 456 -14.35 12.89 -23.50
N ILE A 457 -13.59 13.73 -24.19
CA ILE A 457 -14.11 14.96 -24.78
C ILE A 457 -14.87 14.63 -26.06
N GLU A 458 -16.17 14.93 -26.04
CA GLU A 458 -17.10 14.71 -27.14
C GLU A 458 -17.41 16.03 -27.87
N SER A 459 -17.30 17.16 -27.16
CA SER A 459 -17.53 18.49 -27.72
C SER A 459 -16.47 19.47 -27.24
N MET A 460 -15.87 20.21 -28.17
CA MET A 460 -14.86 21.21 -27.86
C MET A 460 -15.15 22.52 -28.60
N SER A 461 -15.01 23.65 -27.90
CA SER A 461 -15.15 24.99 -28.48
C SER A 461 -13.92 25.82 -28.12
N LEU A 462 -13.26 26.36 -29.14
CA LEU A 462 -12.12 27.26 -29.00
C LEU A 462 -12.54 28.63 -29.50
N LEU A 463 -12.81 29.55 -28.56
CA LEU A 463 -13.40 30.84 -28.87
C LEU A 463 -12.37 31.97 -28.75
N ASN A 464 -12.40 32.94 -29.66
CA ASN A 464 -11.56 34.15 -29.62
C ASN A 464 -10.06 33.84 -29.60
N PHE A 465 -9.63 32.88 -30.42
CA PHE A 465 -8.21 32.55 -30.57
C PHE A 465 -7.59 33.25 -31.78
N ASP A 466 -6.63 34.14 -31.55
CA ASP A 466 -5.89 34.82 -32.63
C ASP A 466 -4.99 33.86 -33.41
N ASN A 467 -5.19 33.79 -34.73
CA ASN A 467 -4.34 33.04 -35.67
C ASN A 467 -4.14 31.57 -35.24
N LEU A 468 -5.21 30.92 -34.75
CA LEU A 468 -5.18 29.58 -34.15
C LEU A 468 -4.43 28.57 -35.04
N PHE A 469 -4.81 28.49 -36.31
CA PHE A 469 -4.26 27.52 -37.27
C PHE A 469 -2.81 27.80 -37.70
N GLN A 470 -2.33 29.03 -37.60
CA GLN A 470 -0.93 29.35 -37.86
C GLN A 470 -0.03 28.91 -36.71
N LYS A 471 -0.59 28.87 -35.49
CA LYS A 471 0.15 28.55 -34.27
C LYS A 471 0.08 27.07 -33.90
N MET A 472 -0.94 26.33 -34.33
CA MET A 472 -1.07 24.90 -34.03
C MET A 472 -0.23 24.01 -34.95
N ASP A 473 0.62 23.15 -34.38
CA ASP A 473 1.22 22.02 -35.11
C ASP A 473 0.37 20.76 -34.97
N ILE A 474 -0.66 20.67 -35.81
CA ILE A 474 -1.65 19.58 -35.81
C ILE A 474 -1.01 18.24 -36.20
N SER A 475 0.15 18.26 -36.86
CA SER A 475 0.89 17.03 -37.20
C SER A 475 1.33 16.25 -35.96
N SER A 476 1.36 16.89 -34.79
CA SER A 476 1.70 16.28 -33.49
C SER A 476 0.49 15.83 -32.67
N MET A 477 -0.72 16.01 -33.19
CA MET A 477 -1.97 15.67 -32.52
C MET A 477 -2.18 14.15 -32.51
N ARG A 478 -2.73 13.62 -31.41
CA ARG A 478 -3.18 12.21 -31.35
C ARG A 478 -4.58 12.10 -31.96
N MET A 479 -5.01 10.90 -32.34
CA MET A 479 -6.37 10.69 -32.83
C MET A 479 -7.41 11.10 -31.77
N ALA A 480 -8.31 12.01 -32.14
CA ALA A 480 -9.46 12.42 -31.34
C ALA A 480 -10.68 11.57 -31.71
N SER A 481 -10.62 10.27 -31.41
CA SER A 481 -11.63 9.27 -31.83
C SER A 481 -13.02 9.45 -31.20
N ARG A 482 -13.18 10.36 -30.24
CA ARG A 482 -14.47 10.63 -29.58
C ARG A 482 -15.00 12.03 -29.78
N LEU A 483 -14.21 12.92 -30.38
CA LEU A 483 -14.65 14.28 -30.63
C LEU A 483 -15.71 14.29 -31.74
N GLN A 484 -16.93 14.68 -31.39
CA GLN A 484 -18.09 14.71 -32.28
C GLN A 484 -18.46 16.14 -32.69
N HIS A 485 -18.26 17.11 -31.81
CA HIS A 485 -18.59 18.51 -32.09
C HIS A 485 -17.36 19.38 -31.87
N LEU A 486 -16.98 20.16 -32.88
CA LEU A 486 -15.88 21.10 -32.80
C LEU A 486 -16.33 22.47 -33.28
N ASN A 487 -16.19 23.48 -32.41
CA ASN A 487 -16.43 24.88 -32.75
C ASN A 487 -15.10 25.64 -32.64
N LEU A 488 -14.73 26.34 -33.71
CA LEU A 488 -13.50 27.11 -33.83
C LEU A 488 -13.87 28.55 -34.20
N HIS A 489 -13.78 29.45 -33.23
CA HIS A 489 -13.96 30.88 -33.45
C HIS A 489 -12.63 31.62 -33.32
N SER A 490 -12.29 32.37 -34.37
CA SER A 490 -11.05 33.14 -34.46
C SER A 490 -11.34 34.55 -35.00
N GLU A 491 -11.01 35.58 -34.22
CA GLU A 491 -11.15 36.99 -34.62
C GLU A 491 -10.32 37.30 -35.87
N SER A 492 -9.16 36.65 -36.03
CA SER A 492 -8.27 36.86 -37.17
C SER A 492 -7.73 35.54 -37.70
N CYS A 493 -8.33 35.05 -38.79
CA CYS A 493 -7.88 33.83 -39.45
C CYS A 493 -7.92 33.97 -40.97
N PRO A 494 -6.93 34.65 -41.58
CA PRO A 494 -6.89 34.81 -43.02
C PRO A 494 -6.89 33.44 -43.70
N TYR A 495 -7.74 33.29 -44.73
CA TYR A 495 -7.71 32.09 -45.55
C TYR A 495 -6.35 31.99 -46.24
N THR A 496 -5.53 31.06 -45.78
CA THR A 496 -4.19 30.81 -46.27
C THR A 496 -4.02 29.34 -46.60
N ARG A 497 -3.04 28.99 -47.43
CA ARG A 497 -2.66 27.59 -47.67
C ARG A 497 -2.33 26.85 -46.36
N GLN A 498 -1.79 27.55 -45.38
CA GLN A 498 -1.50 27.00 -44.05
C GLN A 498 -2.79 26.69 -43.28
N PHE A 499 -3.76 27.59 -43.27
CA PHE A 499 -5.09 27.34 -42.68
C PHE A 499 -5.73 26.09 -43.28
N LYS A 500 -5.80 26.02 -44.62
CA LYS A 500 -6.36 24.86 -45.32
C LYS A 500 -5.63 23.57 -44.93
N SER A 501 -4.30 23.56 -45.00
CA SER A 501 -3.51 22.38 -44.63
C SER A 501 -3.71 21.96 -43.17
N ALA A 502 -3.79 22.93 -42.25
CA ALA A 502 -4.02 22.68 -40.84
C ALA A 502 -5.42 22.08 -40.62
N LEU A 503 -6.45 22.67 -41.22
CA LEU A 503 -7.82 22.19 -41.12
C LEU A 503 -7.99 20.79 -41.73
N THR A 504 -7.40 20.52 -42.90
CA THR A 504 -7.35 19.19 -43.50
C THR A 504 -6.77 18.16 -42.53
N LYS A 505 -5.59 18.45 -41.95
CA LYS A 505 -4.98 17.56 -40.95
C LYS A 505 -5.86 17.39 -39.72
N LEU A 506 -6.52 18.45 -39.26
CA LEU A 506 -7.40 18.38 -38.10
C LEU A 506 -8.54 17.37 -38.32
N LEU A 507 -9.15 17.43 -39.49
CA LEU A 507 -10.24 16.55 -39.89
C LEU A 507 -9.79 15.10 -40.03
N GLU A 508 -8.59 14.86 -40.56
CA GLU A 508 -7.96 13.53 -40.58
C GLU A 508 -7.76 12.96 -39.16
N HIS A 509 -7.52 13.83 -38.16
CA HIS A 509 -7.33 13.43 -36.77
C HIS A 509 -8.64 13.28 -35.98
N CYS A 510 -9.79 13.67 -36.55
CA CYS A 510 -11.10 13.63 -35.89
C CYS A 510 -12.08 12.76 -36.70
N PRO A 511 -11.87 11.43 -36.79
CA PRO A 511 -12.67 10.56 -37.65
C PRO A 511 -14.15 10.45 -37.24
N SER A 512 -14.47 10.79 -35.99
CA SER A 512 -15.83 10.73 -35.42
C SER A 512 -16.52 12.09 -35.38
N LEU A 513 -15.96 13.11 -36.03
CA LEU A 513 -16.54 14.45 -36.06
C LEU A 513 -17.85 14.46 -36.85
N VAL A 514 -18.94 14.88 -36.19
CA VAL A 514 -20.31 14.97 -36.72
C VAL A 514 -20.63 16.41 -37.09
N GLU A 515 -20.21 17.37 -36.27
CA GLU A 515 -20.47 18.78 -36.45
C GLU A 515 -19.17 19.59 -36.33
N LEU A 516 -18.92 20.41 -37.34
CA LEU A 516 -17.83 21.38 -37.36
C LEU A 516 -18.42 22.77 -37.59
N GLU A 517 -18.08 23.69 -36.70
CA GLU A 517 -18.43 25.10 -36.80
C GLU A 517 -17.14 25.92 -36.84
N ILE A 518 -16.98 26.75 -37.86
CA ILE A 518 -15.85 27.66 -38.00
C ILE A 518 -16.39 29.06 -38.19
N GLU A 519 -15.99 29.97 -37.32
CA GLU A 519 -16.32 31.39 -37.39
C GLU A 519 -15.02 32.17 -37.56
N ALA A 520 -14.89 32.86 -38.70
CA ALA A 520 -13.73 33.68 -39.01
C ALA A 520 -14.12 34.80 -40.00
N GLU A 521 -13.82 36.04 -39.63
CA GLU A 521 -14.19 37.27 -40.38
C GLU A 521 -13.68 37.25 -41.84
N SER A 522 -12.55 36.61 -42.11
CA SER A 522 -11.85 36.64 -43.40
C SER A 522 -12.15 35.46 -44.35
N LEU A 523 -13.16 34.62 -44.08
CA LEU A 523 -13.50 33.49 -44.95
C LEU A 523 -14.29 33.88 -46.23
N ASN A 524 -14.67 35.14 -46.36
CA ASN A 524 -15.61 35.65 -47.35
C ASN A 524 -15.27 35.37 -48.82
N GLU A 525 -14.00 35.44 -49.19
CA GLU A 525 -13.58 35.30 -50.59
C GLU A 525 -13.21 33.86 -50.97
N ALA A 526 -13.06 32.98 -49.98
CA ALA A 526 -12.49 31.64 -50.14
C ALA A 526 -13.43 30.50 -49.76
N PHE A 527 -14.67 30.82 -49.42
CA PHE A 527 -15.67 29.85 -48.97
C PHE A 527 -15.90 28.71 -49.98
N GLU A 528 -16.10 29.05 -51.25
CA GLU A 528 -16.33 28.07 -52.32
C GLU A 528 -15.10 27.17 -52.51
N ASP A 529 -13.90 27.76 -52.51
CA ASP A 529 -12.64 27.02 -52.62
C ASP A 529 -12.44 26.07 -51.43
N LEU A 530 -12.81 26.51 -50.22
CA LEU A 530 -12.70 25.72 -49.00
C LEU A 530 -13.57 24.45 -49.07
N ILE A 531 -14.82 24.59 -49.51
CA ILE A 531 -15.77 23.48 -49.59
C ILE A 531 -15.35 22.46 -50.65
N LEU A 532 -14.83 22.93 -51.78
CA LEU A 532 -14.43 22.05 -52.88
C LEU A 532 -13.15 21.25 -52.57
N GLU A 533 -12.31 21.72 -51.66
CA GLU A 533 -10.96 21.17 -51.48
C GLU A 533 -10.71 20.48 -50.13
N ILE A 534 -11.60 20.62 -49.15
CA ILE A 534 -11.42 19.98 -47.84
C ILE A 534 -11.91 18.53 -47.86
N PRO A 535 -11.11 17.56 -47.37
CA PRO A 535 -11.60 16.21 -47.17
C PRO A 535 -12.65 16.21 -46.05
N ILE A 536 -13.86 15.78 -46.39
CA ILE A 536 -14.98 15.66 -45.47
C ILE A 536 -14.87 14.31 -44.75
N PRO A 537 -14.73 14.27 -43.41
CA PRO A 537 -14.77 13.01 -42.67
C PRO A 537 -16.06 12.23 -42.96
N PRO A 538 -16.01 10.89 -42.96
CA PRO A 538 -17.18 10.08 -43.29
C PRO A 538 -18.36 10.35 -42.34
N CYS A 539 -18.10 10.71 -41.09
CA CYS A 539 -19.12 11.01 -40.08
C CYS A 539 -19.61 12.45 -40.07
N LEU A 540 -19.01 13.37 -40.85
CA LEU A 540 -19.40 14.79 -40.80
C LEU A 540 -20.77 14.97 -41.48
N GLU A 541 -21.72 15.50 -40.71
CA GLU A 541 -23.11 15.75 -41.13
C GLU A 541 -23.39 17.24 -41.29
N LYS A 542 -22.77 18.08 -40.45
CA LYS A 542 -23.01 19.52 -40.42
C LYS A 542 -21.69 20.29 -40.44
N LEU A 543 -21.55 21.16 -41.44
CA LEU A 543 -20.47 22.14 -41.51
C LEU A 543 -21.09 23.53 -41.50
N THR A 544 -20.85 24.27 -40.42
CA THR A 544 -21.32 25.65 -40.28
C THR A 544 -20.14 26.58 -40.44
N LEU A 545 -20.24 27.51 -41.39
CA LEU A 545 -19.25 28.55 -41.59
C LEU A 545 -19.94 29.87 -41.31
N LEU A 546 -19.63 30.47 -40.18
CA LEU A 546 -20.24 31.73 -39.75
C LEU A 546 -19.48 32.91 -40.35
N LYS A 547 -20.24 33.85 -40.91
CA LYS A 547 -19.77 35.07 -41.57
C LYS A 547 -20.54 36.26 -41.00
N ASP A 548 -19.90 37.09 -40.18
CA ASP A 548 -20.53 38.28 -39.59
C ASP A 548 -21.99 38.01 -39.13
N ASP A 549 -22.94 38.93 -39.32
CA ASP A 549 -24.36 38.73 -39.00
C ASP A 549 -25.09 37.73 -39.95
N ASP A 550 -24.42 37.21 -41.00
CA ASP A 550 -25.00 36.32 -42.03
C ASP A 550 -24.50 34.86 -41.87
N ASN A 551 -25.32 34.02 -41.24
CA ASN A 551 -24.97 32.62 -41.05
C ASN A 551 -25.15 31.79 -42.34
N VAL A 552 -24.08 31.17 -42.84
CA VAL A 552 -24.15 30.19 -43.93
C VAL A 552 -24.04 28.76 -43.36
N GLU A 553 -25.18 28.09 -43.22
CA GLU A 553 -25.25 26.69 -42.80
C GLU A 553 -25.18 25.78 -44.02
N VAL A 554 -24.11 24.98 -44.15
CA VAL A 554 -24.00 23.95 -45.18
C VAL A 554 -24.27 22.58 -44.56
N ARG A 555 -25.45 22.04 -44.83
CA ARG A 555 -25.77 20.64 -44.48
C ARG A 555 -25.19 19.70 -45.52
N ILE A 556 -24.26 18.85 -45.09
CA ILE A 556 -23.62 17.88 -45.97
C ILE A 556 -24.53 16.66 -46.00
N SER A 557 -25.29 16.51 -47.08
CA SER A 557 -26.09 15.30 -47.27
C SER A 557 -25.17 14.09 -47.49
N PRO A 558 -25.39 12.95 -46.80
CA PRO A 558 -24.59 11.74 -46.98
C PRO A 558 -24.58 11.23 -48.43
N ASP A 559 -25.63 11.54 -49.21
CA ASP A 559 -25.80 11.06 -50.59
C ASP A 559 -24.93 11.80 -51.63
N LYS A 560 -24.33 12.94 -51.28
CA LYS A 560 -23.45 13.72 -52.19
C LYS A 560 -21.96 13.35 -52.06
N LYS A 561 -21.60 12.33 -51.28
CA LYS A 561 -20.19 11.97 -50.97
C LYS A 561 -19.42 11.30 -52.13
N HIS A 562 -20.05 11.09 -53.30
CA HIS A 562 -19.46 10.41 -54.46
C HIS A 562 -19.62 11.14 -55.81
N SER A 563 -20.03 12.42 -55.79
CA SER A 563 -20.07 13.31 -56.97
C SER A 563 -19.09 14.45 -56.78
#